data_AF-A0A2T3AWQ6-F1
#
_entry.id   AF-A0A2T3AWQ6-F1
#
_cell.length_a   1.000
_cell.length_b   1.000
_cell.length_c   1.000
_cell.angle_alpha   90.00
_cell.angle_beta   90.00
_cell.angle_gamma   90.00
#
_symmetry.space_group_name_H-M   'P 1'
#
loop_
_entity.id
_entity.type
_entity.pdbx_description
1 polymer ?
#
loop_
_entity_poly.entity_id
_entity_poly.type
_entity_poly.pdbx_seq_one_letter_code
_entity_poly.pdbx_strand_id
1 'polypeptide(L)'
;MNVQLYVYDLSRGLAKNISAALLGIQIDAIYHTSIVMQGLEYVYDGGIKTLDPGSTHLGQPIQIIELGTTDLPIDVIMEYLDSLKQIYTPEAYDLWSHNCNNFSNDFATFLLGKGIPEHITSLPQTVLDTPFGRMIRPQINDMVQNRKAENGGLLGIERPVSTSLTHRKLGVSVRRPTTMQELDGLLANARTSCAVVFFTSPTCKPSEKLHSLYNELASETAHRALFITVDISKAYDISTKYGIQATPTFITFIQGNQQNQWTGPDPSTLRKNVRMLIQTAWPPHQHESLRLPALRRSSTTPVLYRNLPPLEKLRTKMGPLAEGAAVAGIMHFISTRATAGVAESTLPDLHSFSQFLLSAPSKLLPEVMFTVVDLFRAALLDPRFSGYYAEEKDHKTIAHLLSYVNSFTDCPYSLRLVALQAVCNLFSSPLYPQSISDSPKLASPVVQLIATSLLDEKHPSVRVAAASLSFNIAVANSRLRLDEHRDALLEGDQIELAASLLEAIAVEEESPEALQGLLLAFGYLVYCTPENGELMDLLRAMDAQGTVLAKRKLFPDEALVEEVGEELLGTGLR
;
A
#
# COMPACT_ATOMS: atom_id res chain seq x y z
N MET A 1 12.84 7.96 -12.68
CA MET A 1 11.81 8.32 -13.70
C MET A 1 11.56 9.82 -13.62
N ASN A 2 11.46 10.52 -14.76
CA ASN A 2 11.17 11.96 -14.76
C ASN A 2 9.67 12.21 -14.53
N VAL A 3 9.34 13.20 -13.69
CA VAL A 3 7.98 13.60 -13.32
C VAL A 3 7.75 15.04 -13.75
N GLN A 4 6.76 15.24 -14.61
CA GLN A 4 6.41 16.53 -15.18
C GLN A 4 4.97 16.91 -14.78
N LEU A 5 4.72 18.20 -14.61
CA LEU A 5 3.38 18.76 -14.46
C LEU A 5 2.99 19.46 -15.76
N TYR A 6 1.93 18.97 -16.39
CA TYR A 6 1.33 19.64 -17.54
C TYR A 6 0.27 20.61 -17.03
N VAL A 7 0.38 21.87 -17.44
CA VAL A 7 -0.52 22.95 -17.04
C VAL A 7 -1.30 23.41 -18.26
N TYR A 8 -2.62 23.44 -18.13
CA TYR A 8 -3.56 23.86 -19.17
C TYR A 8 -4.38 25.05 -18.68
N ASP A 9 -4.76 25.93 -19.59
CA ASP A 9 -5.68 27.03 -19.31
C ASP A 9 -7.07 26.73 -19.90
N LEU A 10 -8.04 26.43 -19.04
CA LEU A 10 -9.42 26.17 -19.44
C LEU A 10 -10.10 27.41 -20.04
N SER A 11 -9.60 28.61 -19.75
CA SER A 11 -10.15 29.86 -20.27
C SER A 11 -9.62 30.25 -21.65
N ARG A 12 -8.56 29.58 -22.14
CA ARG A 12 -7.87 29.90 -23.41
C ARG A 12 -7.49 31.37 -23.54
N GLY A 13 -6.96 31.96 -22.47
CA GLY A 13 -6.50 33.35 -22.39
C GLY A 13 -7.59 34.36 -22.00
N LEU A 14 -8.84 33.94 -21.85
CA LEU A 14 -9.94 34.83 -21.43
C LEU A 14 -9.78 35.30 -19.97
N ALA A 15 -9.33 34.41 -19.08
CA ALA A 15 -9.13 34.76 -17.67
C ALA A 15 -8.16 35.94 -17.54
N LYS A 16 -7.01 35.86 -18.23
CA LYS A 16 -5.99 36.91 -18.22
C LYS A 16 -6.52 38.29 -18.63
N ASN A 17 -7.45 38.35 -19.57
CA ASN A 17 -7.95 39.61 -20.11
C ASN A 17 -9.09 40.22 -19.29
N ILE A 18 -9.84 39.40 -18.55
CA ILE A 18 -11.13 39.80 -17.96
C ILE A 18 -11.09 39.75 -16.42
N SER A 19 -10.19 38.96 -15.82
CA SER A 19 -10.18 38.71 -14.37
C SER A 19 -10.06 40.01 -13.54
N ALA A 20 -9.18 40.93 -13.93
CA ALA A 20 -8.98 42.17 -13.18
C ALA A 20 -10.24 43.04 -13.16
N ALA A 21 -11.02 43.04 -14.24
CA ALA A 21 -12.25 43.81 -14.34
C ALA A 21 -13.41 43.17 -13.55
N LEU A 22 -13.46 41.84 -13.45
CA LEU A 22 -14.56 41.12 -12.78
C LEU A 22 -14.29 40.81 -11.30
N LEU A 23 -13.10 40.31 -10.99
CA LEU A 23 -12.71 39.83 -9.66
C LEU A 23 -11.96 40.89 -8.86
N GLY A 24 -11.53 41.99 -9.51
CA GLY A 24 -10.65 42.98 -8.89
C GLY A 24 -9.22 42.50 -8.66
N ILE A 25 -8.89 41.29 -9.14
CA ILE A 25 -7.58 40.65 -9.03
C ILE A 25 -7.18 40.07 -10.39
N GLN A 26 -5.88 40.09 -10.68
CA GLN A 26 -5.34 39.51 -11.90
C GLN A 26 -5.15 38.00 -11.72
N ILE A 27 -5.72 37.21 -12.63
CA ILE A 27 -5.58 35.75 -12.70
C ILE A 27 -5.18 35.42 -14.13
N ASP A 28 -4.04 34.76 -14.31
CA ASP A 28 -3.48 34.51 -15.64
C ASP A 28 -4.17 33.38 -16.40
N ALA A 29 -4.76 32.41 -15.70
CA ALA A 29 -5.43 31.26 -16.31
C ALA A 29 -6.40 30.58 -15.32
N ILE A 30 -7.34 29.80 -15.86
CA ILE A 30 -8.06 28.80 -15.07
C ILE A 30 -7.29 27.49 -15.20
N TYR A 31 -6.45 27.22 -14.20
CA TYR A 31 -5.49 26.12 -14.26
C TYR A 31 -6.18 24.76 -14.15
N HIS A 32 -5.92 23.91 -15.14
CA HIS A 32 -6.09 22.47 -15.07
C HIS A 32 -4.72 21.81 -15.14
N THR A 33 -4.48 20.79 -14.31
CA THR A 33 -3.18 20.12 -14.26
C THR A 33 -3.29 18.61 -14.32
N SER A 34 -2.23 18.01 -14.84
CA SER A 34 -2.02 16.56 -14.89
C SER A 34 -0.55 16.23 -14.64
N ILE A 35 -0.30 15.03 -14.13
CA ILE A 35 1.07 14.53 -13.91
C ILE A 35 1.45 13.63 -15.07
N VAL A 36 2.62 13.88 -15.67
CA VAL A 36 3.18 13.08 -16.75
C VAL A 36 4.43 12.35 -16.28
N MET A 37 4.45 11.05 -16.47
CA MET A 37 5.57 10.17 -16.15
C MET A 37 5.57 8.97 -17.08
N GLN A 38 6.75 8.50 -17.50
CA GLN A 38 6.90 7.30 -18.36
C GLN A 38 6.10 7.39 -19.68
N GLY A 39 5.91 8.60 -20.20
CA GLY A 39 5.13 8.81 -21.43
C GLY A 39 3.62 8.62 -21.27
N LEU A 40 3.11 8.62 -20.04
CA LEU A 40 1.68 8.59 -19.71
C LEU A 40 1.29 9.82 -18.90
N GLU A 41 0.10 10.33 -19.17
CA GLU A 41 -0.54 11.45 -18.48
C GLU A 41 -1.64 10.94 -17.55
N TYR A 42 -1.56 11.34 -16.28
CA TYR A 42 -2.49 11.00 -15.21
C TYR A 42 -3.27 12.24 -14.80
N VAL A 43 -4.59 12.15 -14.90
CA VAL A 43 -5.49 13.28 -14.65
C VAL A 43 -6.71 12.85 -13.86
N TYR A 44 -7.25 13.77 -13.06
CA TYR A 44 -8.52 13.56 -12.37
C TYR A 44 -9.64 14.40 -13.00
N ASP A 45 -10.64 13.72 -13.55
CA ASP A 45 -11.81 14.31 -14.20
C ASP A 45 -13.01 13.38 -14.05
N GLY A 46 -13.74 13.47 -12.94
CA GLY A 46 -14.79 12.50 -12.62
C GLY A 46 -14.23 11.08 -12.38
N GLY A 47 -13.05 10.99 -11.78
CA GLY A 47 -12.28 9.76 -11.60
C GLY A 47 -10.86 9.89 -12.17
N ILE A 48 -9.94 9.05 -11.69
CA ILE A 48 -8.55 9.04 -12.17
C ILE A 48 -8.51 8.38 -13.56
N LYS A 49 -7.94 9.09 -14.53
CA LYS A 49 -7.79 8.69 -15.93
C LYS A 49 -6.32 8.68 -16.33
N THR A 50 -5.96 7.76 -17.21
CA THR A 50 -4.62 7.62 -17.79
C THR A 50 -4.72 7.70 -19.31
N LEU A 51 -3.86 8.51 -19.93
CA LEU A 51 -3.91 8.83 -21.36
C LEU A 51 -2.50 9.15 -21.89
N ASP A 52 -2.39 9.30 -23.21
CA ASP A 52 -1.16 9.75 -23.84
C ASP A 52 -0.97 11.26 -23.61
N PRO A 53 0.26 11.75 -23.30
CA PRO A 53 0.50 13.16 -23.00
C PRO A 53 0.02 14.11 -24.10
N GLY A 54 -0.84 15.05 -23.74
CA GLY A 54 -1.37 16.07 -24.65
C GLY A 54 -2.38 15.53 -25.67
N SER A 55 -2.92 14.31 -25.47
CA SER A 55 -3.93 13.73 -26.35
C SER A 55 -5.37 14.17 -26.03
N THR A 56 -5.55 15.05 -25.03
CA THR A 56 -6.87 15.54 -24.65
C THR A 56 -7.40 16.59 -25.63
N HIS A 57 -8.72 16.77 -25.65
CA HIS A 57 -9.38 17.86 -26.38
C HIS A 57 -9.01 19.27 -25.87
N LEU A 58 -8.28 19.37 -24.75
CA LEU A 58 -7.77 20.62 -24.20
C LEU A 58 -6.63 21.20 -25.05
N GLY A 59 -6.00 20.38 -25.90
CA GLY A 59 -4.90 20.78 -26.76
C GLY A 59 -3.54 20.63 -26.07
N GLN A 60 -2.56 21.45 -26.47
CA GLN A 60 -1.22 21.43 -25.89
C GLN A 60 -1.19 22.19 -24.55
N PRO A 61 -0.40 21.74 -23.56
CA PRO A 61 -0.24 22.46 -22.30
C PRO A 61 0.39 23.84 -22.55
N ILE A 62 -0.07 24.84 -21.79
CA ILE A 62 0.50 26.20 -21.82
C ILE A 62 1.89 26.24 -21.17
N GLN A 63 2.15 25.30 -20.27
CA GLN A 63 3.41 25.17 -19.56
C GLN A 63 3.63 23.71 -19.17
N ILE A 64 4.86 23.24 -19.35
CA ILE A 64 5.35 21.96 -18.82
C ILE A 64 6.36 22.32 -17.73
N ILE A 65 6.07 21.92 -16.49
CA ILE A 65 6.94 22.17 -15.34
C ILE A 65 7.63 20.87 -14.97
N GLU A 66 8.96 20.86 -15.04
CA GLU A 66 9.77 19.76 -14.52
C GLU A 66 9.71 19.77 -12.98
N LEU A 67 9.01 18.80 -12.38
CA LEU A 67 8.89 18.72 -10.93
C LEU A 67 10.11 18.07 -10.29
N GLY A 68 10.68 17.06 -10.95
CA GLY A 68 11.87 16.33 -10.53
C GLY A 68 11.88 14.87 -10.97
N THR A 69 12.78 14.08 -10.39
CA THR A 69 12.92 12.66 -10.68
C THR A 69 12.52 11.82 -9.47
N THR A 70 11.74 10.76 -9.70
CA THR A 70 11.38 9.77 -8.69
C THR A 70 12.10 8.44 -8.95
N ASP A 71 12.58 7.79 -7.89
CA ASP A 71 13.24 6.47 -7.97
C ASP A 71 12.28 5.32 -7.60
N LEU A 72 11.01 5.63 -7.32
CA LEU A 72 10.01 4.65 -6.92
C LEU A 72 9.72 3.64 -8.05
N PRO A 73 9.57 2.34 -7.75
CA PRO A 73 9.11 1.34 -8.71
C PRO A 73 7.70 1.66 -9.25
N ILE A 74 7.43 1.28 -10.51
CA ILE A 74 6.13 1.59 -11.13
C ILE A 74 4.97 0.85 -10.49
N ASP A 75 5.20 -0.36 -10.01
CA ASP A 75 4.27 -1.21 -9.26
C ASP A 75 3.80 -0.53 -7.97
N VAL A 76 4.73 0.01 -7.17
CA VAL A 76 4.44 0.80 -5.97
C VAL A 76 3.59 2.03 -6.31
N ILE A 77 3.95 2.76 -7.37
CA ILE A 77 3.20 3.95 -7.81
C ILE A 77 1.77 3.58 -8.20
N MET A 78 1.58 2.46 -8.88
CA MET A 78 0.26 2.01 -9.32
C MET A 78 -0.60 1.54 -8.15
N GLU A 79 -0.02 0.85 -7.16
CA GLU A 79 -0.72 0.46 -5.94
C GLU A 79 -1.16 1.70 -5.14
N TYR A 80 -0.27 2.70 -5.02
CA TYR A 80 -0.63 3.99 -4.44
C TYR A 80 -1.77 4.68 -5.23
N LEU A 81 -1.69 4.70 -6.55
CA LEU A 81 -2.72 5.29 -7.41
C LEU A 81 -4.07 4.56 -7.27
N ASP A 82 -4.07 3.25 -7.06
CA ASP A 82 -5.29 2.48 -6.80
C ASP A 82 -5.91 2.86 -5.45
N SER A 83 -5.10 3.15 -4.43
CA SER A 83 -5.60 3.72 -3.17
C SER A 83 -6.23 5.10 -3.37
N LEU A 84 -5.65 5.93 -4.26
CA LEU A 84 -6.21 7.25 -4.60
C LEU A 84 -7.56 7.15 -5.31
N LYS A 85 -7.84 6.09 -6.09
CA LYS A 85 -9.12 5.91 -6.78
C LYS A 85 -10.30 5.80 -5.81
N GLN A 86 -10.07 5.40 -4.56
CA GLN A 86 -11.11 5.35 -3.52
C GLN A 86 -11.42 6.73 -2.92
N ILE A 87 -10.50 7.69 -3.06
CA ILE A 87 -10.64 9.06 -2.57
C ILE A 87 -11.14 9.97 -3.70
N TYR A 88 -10.51 9.86 -4.87
CA TYR A 88 -10.79 10.62 -6.08
C TYR A 88 -11.84 9.92 -6.93
N THR A 89 -13.05 9.80 -6.39
CA THR A 89 -14.20 9.18 -7.09
C THR A 89 -14.98 10.22 -7.90
N PRO A 90 -15.75 9.81 -8.92
CA PRO A 90 -16.60 10.74 -9.67
C PRO A 90 -17.53 11.58 -8.78
N GLU A 91 -18.05 10.96 -7.70
CA GLU A 91 -18.95 11.58 -6.73
C GLU A 91 -18.23 12.58 -5.83
N ALA A 92 -16.99 12.28 -5.45
CA ALA A 92 -16.18 13.11 -4.56
C ALA A 92 -15.63 14.39 -5.22
N TYR A 93 -15.67 14.50 -6.56
CA TYR A 93 -15.14 15.66 -7.27
C TYR A 93 -15.80 16.96 -6.79
N ASP A 94 -15.01 18.00 -6.51
CA ASP A 94 -15.49 19.36 -6.27
C ASP A 94 -14.56 20.34 -6.94
N LEU A 95 -15.11 21.31 -7.69
CA LEU A 95 -14.28 22.26 -8.44
C LEU A 95 -13.38 23.11 -7.53
N TRP A 96 -13.83 23.42 -6.31
CA TRP A 96 -13.16 24.34 -5.43
C TRP A 96 -12.12 23.67 -4.54
N SER A 97 -12.41 22.46 -4.10
CA SER A 97 -11.67 21.82 -3.00
C SER A 97 -11.22 20.39 -3.28
N HIS A 98 -11.79 19.73 -4.28
CA HIS A 98 -11.39 18.37 -4.69
C HIS A 98 -11.38 18.20 -6.21
N ASN A 99 -10.44 18.87 -6.86
CA ASN A 99 -10.31 18.93 -8.32
C ASN A 99 -8.99 18.30 -8.82
N CYS A 100 -8.75 18.44 -10.13
CA CYS A 100 -7.54 17.95 -10.81
C CYS A 100 -6.22 18.44 -10.18
N ASN A 101 -6.21 19.67 -9.65
CA ASN A 101 -5.03 20.27 -9.06
C ASN A 101 -4.74 19.65 -7.68
N ASN A 102 -5.77 19.32 -6.90
CA ASN A 102 -5.61 18.58 -5.65
C ASN A 102 -5.04 17.17 -5.93
N PHE A 103 -5.55 16.48 -6.95
CA PHE A 103 -5.01 15.19 -7.38
C PHE A 103 -3.54 15.29 -7.78
N SER A 104 -3.19 16.22 -8.67
CA SER A 104 -1.81 16.43 -9.13
C SER A 104 -0.89 16.81 -7.98
N ASN A 105 -1.37 17.61 -7.02
CA ASN A 105 -0.63 17.96 -5.81
C ASN A 105 -0.30 16.72 -4.96
N ASP A 106 -1.30 15.90 -4.64
CA ASP A 106 -1.12 14.75 -3.76
C ASP A 106 -0.26 13.68 -4.42
N PHE A 107 -0.47 13.45 -5.72
CA PHE A 107 0.34 12.51 -6.48
C PHE A 107 1.79 13.00 -6.61
N ALA A 108 2.03 14.29 -6.88
CA ALA A 108 3.39 14.85 -6.87
C ALA A 108 4.05 14.76 -5.48
N THR A 109 3.27 14.99 -4.41
CA THR A 109 3.77 14.91 -3.02
C THR A 109 4.22 13.49 -2.68
N PHE A 110 3.48 12.47 -3.11
CA PHE A 110 3.93 11.08 -2.97
C PHE A 110 5.20 10.80 -3.76
N LEU A 111 5.26 11.21 -5.03
CA LEU A 111 6.37 10.89 -5.92
C LEU A 111 7.68 11.59 -5.56
N LEU A 112 7.61 12.82 -5.04
CA LEU A 112 8.75 13.73 -4.88
C LEU A 112 8.89 14.34 -3.47
N GLY A 113 7.91 14.13 -2.58
CA GLY A 113 7.86 14.74 -1.24
C GLY A 113 7.43 16.20 -1.21
N LYS A 114 7.10 16.79 -2.37
CA LYS A 114 6.65 18.17 -2.52
C LYS A 114 5.48 18.25 -3.50
N GLY A 115 4.55 19.15 -3.21
CA GLY A 115 3.37 19.41 -4.04
C GLY A 115 3.67 20.19 -5.33
N ILE A 116 2.59 20.62 -5.98
CA ILE A 116 2.66 21.49 -7.17
C ILE A 116 2.70 22.97 -6.75
N PRO A 117 3.03 23.92 -7.66
CA PRO A 117 3.14 25.33 -7.31
C PRO A 117 1.88 25.91 -6.63
N GLU A 118 2.08 26.65 -5.54
CA GLU A 118 1.00 27.15 -4.67
C GLU A 118 0.01 28.06 -5.39
N HIS A 119 0.44 28.84 -6.38
CA HIS A 119 -0.45 29.70 -7.17
C HIS A 119 -1.50 28.91 -7.99
N ILE A 120 -1.28 27.61 -8.22
CA ILE A 120 -2.24 26.71 -8.90
C ILE A 120 -3.24 26.14 -7.88
N THR A 121 -2.77 25.64 -6.73
CA THR A 121 -3.61 25.00 -5.71
C THR A 121 -4.46 26.01 -4.93
N SER A 122 -3.95 27.23 -4.72
CA SER A 122 -4.65 28.31 -4.01
C SER A 122 -5.63 29.11 -4.89
N LEU A 123 -5.67 28.85 -6.20
CA LEU A 123 -6.51 29.59 -7.15
C LEU A 123 -8.00 29.58 -6.77
N PRO A 124 -8.63 28.43 -6.43
CA PRO A 124 -10.05 28.41 -6.08
C PRO A 124 -10.35 29.27 -4.85
N GLN A 125 -9.51 29.20 -3.81
CA GLN A 125 -9.67 30.00 -2.60
C GLN A 125 -9.51 31.50 -2.90
N THR A 126 -8.50 31.86 -3.70
CA THR A 126 -8.26 33.25 -4.12
C THR A 126 -9.47 33.83 -4.85
N VAL A 127 -10.15 33.04 -5.68
CA VAL A 127 -11.41 33.46 -6.34
C VAL A 127 -12.53 33.61 -5.31
N LEU A 128 -12.71 32.63 -4.40
CA LEU A 128 -13.75 32.64 -3.38
C LEU A 128 -13.59 33.75 -2.33
N ASP A 129 -12.40 34.28 -2.13
CA ASP A 129 -12.18 35.41 -1.21
C ASP A 129 -12.75 36.72 -1.78
N THR A 130 -12.92 36.81 -3.10
CA THR A 130 -13.53 37.97 -3.77
C THR A 130 -15.05 38.02 -3.60
N PRO A 131 -15.67 39.22 -3.55
CA PRO A 131 -17.13 39.35 -3.51
C PRO A 131 -17.83 38.72 -4.71
N PHE A 132 -17.24 38.86 -5.90
CA PHE A 132 -17.77 38.29 -7.13
C PHE A 132 -17.68 36.75 -7.14
N GLY A 133 -16.55 36.17 -6.69
CA GLY A 133 -16.38 34.72 -6.56
C GLY A 133 -17.43 34.09 -5.65
N ARG A 134 -17.75 34.72 -4.51
CA ARG A 134 -18.83 34.27 -3.61
C ARG A 134 -20.21 34.34 -4.28
N MET A 135 -20.44 35.36 -5.11
CA MET A 135 -21.70 35.54 -5.82
C MET A 135 -21.92 34.48 -6.92
N ILE A 136 -20.87 34.12 -7.67
CA ILE A 136 -20.97 33.16 -8.79
C ILE A 136 -20.83 31.69 -8.37
N ARG A 137 -20.36 31.43 -7.15
CA ARG A 137 -20.18 30.07 -6.60
C ARG A 137 -21.39 29.14 -6.85
N PRO A 138 -22.64 29.50 -6.50
CA PRO A 138 -23.78 28.61 -6.75
C PRO A 138 -24.00 28.33 -8.24
N GLN A 139 -23.85 29.33 -9.11
CA GLN A 139 -24.04 29.16 -10.55
C GLN A 139 -22.98 28.23 -11.17
N ILE A 140 -21.73 28.34 -10.72
CA ILE A 140 -20.66 27.45 -11.15
C ILE A 140 -20.88 26.04 -10.63
N ASN A 141 -21.34 25.89 -9.38
CA ASN A 141 -21.66 24.58 -8.82
C ASN A 141 -22.75 23.87 -9.63
N ASP A 142 -23.83 24.57 -9.96
CA ASP A 142 -24.92 24.03 -10.79
C ASP A 142 -24.40 23.63 -12.18
N MET A 143 -23.55 24.46 -12.80
CA MET A 143 -22.92 24.13 -14.08
C MET A 143 -22.05 22.88 -14.00
N VAL A 144 -21.24 22.75 -12.94
CA VAL A 144 -20.36 21.59 -12.71
C VAL A 144 -21.20 20.33 -12.51
N GLN A 145 -22.27 20.39 -11.72
CA GLN A 145 -23.14 19.23 -11.50
C GLN A 145 -23.82 18.78 -12.79
N ASN A 146 -24.33 19.72 -13.60
CA ASN A 146 -24.94 19.39 -14.89
C ASN A 146 -23.93 18.75 -15.85
N ARG A 147 -22.71 19.31 -15.98
CA ARG A 147 -21.66 18.74 -16.84
C ARG A 147 -21.22 17.34 -16.39
N LYS A 148 -21.12 17.12 -15.08
CA LYS A 148 -20.78 15.79 -14.53
C LYS A 148 -21.83 14.74 -14.90
N ALA A 149 -23.12 15.10 -14.80
CA ALA A 149 -24.22 14.21 -15.15
C ALA A 149 -24.22 13.85 -16.65
N GLU A 150 -23.82 14.79 -17.51
CA GLU A 150 -23.79 14.60 -18.97
C GLU A 150 -22.54 13.84 -19.45
N ASN A 151 -21.36 14.13 -18.90
CA ASN A 151 -20.07 13.72 -19.48
C ASN A 151 -19.24 12.77 -18.59
N GLY A 152 -19.75 12.35 -17.42
CA GLY A 152 -19.01 11.49 -16.47
C GLY A 152 -17.76 12.17 -15.88
N GLY A 153 -17.70 13.51 -15.88
CA GLY A 153 -16.59 14.35 -15.44
C GLY A 153 -16.85 15.83 -15.76
N LEU A 154 -15.99 16.74 -15.29
CA LEU A 154 -16.12 18.18 -15.59
C LEU A 154 -15.75 18.49 -17.05
N LEU A 155 -14.69 17.86 -17.53
CA LEU A 155 -14.09 18.13 -18.84
C LEU A 155 -14.55 17.12 -19.89
N GLY A 156 -15.13 15.98 -19.48
CA GLY A 156 -15.52 14.93 -20.42
C GLY A 156 -14.30 14.31 -21.10
N ILE A 157 -13.19 14.18 -20.37
CA ILE A 157 -12.01 13.46 -20.87
C ILE A 157 -12.42 11.99 -21.00
N GLU A 158 -12.83 11.55 -22.19
CA GLU A 158 -13.10 10.14 -22.44
C GLU A 158 -11.78 9.34 -22.38
N ARG A 159 -11.86 8.06 -22.00
CA ARG A 159 -10.71 7.15 -22.07
C ARG A 159 -10.34 6.95 -23.56
N PRO A 160 -9.25 7.50 -24.11
CA PRO A 160 -8.80 7.12 -25.44
C PRO A 160 -7.78 5.99 -25.31
N VAL A 161 -8.07 4.99 -24.48
CA VAL A 161 -7.44 3.66 -24.52
C VAL A 161 -8.50 2.67 -24.03
N SER A 162 -8.71 1.61 -24.80
CA SER A 162 -9.47 0.41 -24.40
C SER A 162 -8.92 -0.15 -23.09
N THR A 163 -9.46 0.33 -21.97
CA THR A 163 -9.04 -0.04 -20.60
C THR A 163 -10.14 -0.85 -19.92
N SER A 164 -10.74 -1.78 -20.67
CA SER A 164 -11.31 -2.99 -20.10
C SER A 164 -10.30 -4.15 -20.06
N LEU A 165 -9.04 -3.97 -20.53
CA LEU A 165 -8.08 -5.06 -20.64
C LEU A 165 -6.61 -4.76 -20.29
N THR A 166 -6.28 -3.68 -19.59
CA THR A 166 -4.91 -3.38 -19.09
C THR A 166 -5.09 -2.31 -18.02
N HIS A 167 -4.95 -2.56 -16.73
CA HIS A 167 -3.75 -2.13 -15.99
C HIS A 167 -3.56 -2.88 -14.66
N ARG A 168 -4.49 -3.77 -14.28
CA ARG A 168 -4.22 -4.84 -13.29
C ARG A 168 -3.26 -5.91 -13.83
N LYS A 169 -2.89 -5.82 -15.13
CA LYS A 169 -1.94 -6.67 -15.85
C LYS A 169 -0.47 -6.22 -15.79
N LEU A 170 -0.15 -5.10 -15.13
CA LEU A 170 1.26 -4.66 -15.04
C LEU A 170 2.08 -5.31 -13.92
N GLY A 171 1.43 -6.06 -13.01
CA GLY A 171 2.11 -6.95 -12.06
C GLY A 171 2.45 -8.35 -12.62
N VAL A 172 1.83 -8.77 -13.73
CA VAL A 172 2.19 -10.03 -14.43
C VAL A 172 2.27 -9.78 -15.93
N SER A 173 3.32 -9.09 -16.34
CA SER A 173 3.64 -9.02 -17.76
C SER A 173 4.17 -10.37 -18.22
N VAL A 174 3.42 -11.05 -19.09
CA VAL A 174 3.95 -12.18 -19.86
C VAL A 174 5.20 -11.70 -20.58
N ARG A 175 6.36 -12.20 -20.16
CA ARG A 175 7.66 -11.73 -20.65
C ARG A 175 7.90 -12.26 -22.06
N ARG A 176 8.48 -11.45 -22.93
CA ARG A 176 8.71 -11.80 -24.35
C ARG A 176 10.18 -11.69 -24.72
N PRO A 177 11.03 -12.63 -24.28
CA PRO A 177 12.43 -12.61 -24.63
C PRO A 177 12.59 -12.84 -26.14
N THR A 178 13.55 -12.13 -26.72
CA THR A 178 13.93 -12.28 -28.14
C THR A 178 15.30 -12.93 -28.30
N THR A 179 16.07 -13.03 -27.22
CA THR A 179 17.40 -13.64 -27.21
C THR A 179 17.50 -14.72 -26.13
N MET A 180 18.43 -15.67 -26.33
CA MET A 180 18.71 -16.71 -25.33
C MET A 180 19.14 -16.13 -23.97
N GLN A 181 19.93 -15.04 -23.96
CA GLN A 181 20.41 -14.42 -22.73
C GLN A 181 19.27 -13.82 -21.89
N GLU A 182 18.26 -13.21 -22.54
CA GLU A 182 17.06 -12.71 -21.86
C GLU A 182 16.24 -13.86 -21.26
N LEU A 183 16.07 -14.96 -21.99
CA LEU A 183 15.34 -16.12 -21.49
C LEU A 183 16.08 -16.78 -20.31
N ASP A 184 17.40 -16.96 -20.41
CA ASP A 184 18.20 -17.51 -19.32
C ASP A 184 18.15 -16.61 -18.08
N GLY A 185 18.17 -15.29 -18.25
CA GLY A 185 17.96 -14.33 -17.15
C GLY A 185 16.58 -14.45 -16.50
N LEU A 186 15.53 -14.60 -17.29
CA LEU A 186 14.16 -14.80 -16.80
C LEU A 186 14.00 -16.13 -16.06
N LEU A 187 14.57 -17.22 -16.60
CA LEU A 187 14.55 -18.54 -15.95
C LEU A 187 15.44 -18.57 -14.70
N ALA A 188 16.53 -17.81 -14.67
CA ALA A 188 17.36 -17.63 -13.48
C ALA A 188 16.60 -16.91 -12.36
N ASN A 189 15.82 -15.88 -12.70
CA ASN A 189 14.93 -15.20 -11.73
C ASN A 189 13.79 -16.11 -11.23
N ALA A 190 13.38 -17.11 -12.03
CA ALA A 190 12.38 -18.10 -11.65
C ALA A 190 12.96 -19.32 -10.90
N ARG A 191 14.22 -19.26 -10.41
CA ARG A 191 14.84 -20.37 -9.65
C ARG A 191 14.20 -20.62 -8.29
N THR A 192 13.58 -19.61 -7.70
CA THR A 192 12.82 -19.73 -6.44
C THR A 192 11.34 -20.02 -6.67
N SER A 193 10.90 -20.15 -7.92
CA SER A 193 9.49 -20.35 -8.29
C SER A 193 9.38 -21.32 -9.48
N CYS A 194 8.37 -21.13 -10.34
CA CYS A 194 8.16 -21.91 -11.54
C CYS A 194 7.87 -21.00 -12.74
N ALA A 195 8.09 -21.52 -13.95
CA ALA A 195 7.85 -20.79 -15.19
C ALA A 195 7.09 -21.63 -16.21
N VAL A 196 6.29 -20.97 -17.03
CA VAL A 196 5.59 -21.56 -18.18
C VAL A 196 6.05 -20.80 -19.41
N VAL A 197 6.69 -21.47 -20.37
CA VAL A 197 7.11 -20.89 -21.64
C VAL A 197 6.14 -21.32 -22.74
N PHE A 198 5.54 -20.36 -23.41
CA PHE A 198 4.63 -20.53 -24.53
C PHE A 198 5.32 -20.15 -25.85
N PHE A 199 5.59 -21.16 -26.68
CA PHE A 199 6.13 -20.99 -28.02
C PHE A 199 5.01 -20.81 -29.04
N THR A 200 5.01 -19.65 -29.71
CA THR A 200 3.94 -19.20 -30.61
C THR A 200 4.52 -18.59 -31.89
N SER A 201 3.65 -18.34 -32.88
CA SER A 201 3.99 -17.66 -34.13
C SER A 201 2.84 -16.74 -34.55
N PRO A 202 3.11 -15.55 -35.14
CA PRO A 202 2.09 -14.62 -35.62
C PRO A 202 1.13 -15.23 -36.66
N THR A 203 1.58 -16.24 -37.39
CA THR A 203 0.79 -16.91 -38.45
C THR A 203 -0.02 -18.11 -37.93
N CYS A 204 0.04 -18.42 -36.63
CA CYS A 204 -0.61 -19.60 -36.05
C CYS A 204 -1.99 -19.27 -35.45
N LYS A 205 -3.06 -19.44 -36.25
CA LYS A 205 -4.45 -19.25 -35.80
C LYS A 205 -4.85 -20.03 -34.53
N PRO A 206 -4.40 -21.30 -34.33
CA PRO A 206 -4.68 -22.00 -33.07
C PRO A 206 -4.02 -21.36 -31.84
N SER A 207 -2.85 -20.74 -31.99
CA SER A 207 -2.16 -20.03 -30.90
C SER A 207 -2.89 -18.75 -30.50
N GLU A 208 -3.48 -18.02 -31.46
CA GLU A 208 -4.24 -16.79 -31.22
C GLU A 208 -5.32 -16.98 -30.13
N LYS A 209 -6.06 -18.09 -30.20
CA LYS A 209 -7.12 -18.43 -29.22
C LYS A 209 -6.59 -18.66 -27.81
N LEU A 210 -5.36 -19.16 -27.67
CA LEU A 210 -4.76 -19.48 -26.37
C LEU A 210 -4.13 -18.27 -25.69
N HIS A 211 -3.80 -17.20 -26.40
CA HIS A 211 -3.22 -16.00 -25.78
C HIS A 211 -4.14 -15.38 -24.72
N SER A 212 -5.47 -15.39 -24.95
CA SER A 212 -6.42 -14.87 -23.96
C SER A 212 -6.37 -15.68 -22.66
N LEU A 213 -6.49 -17.00 -22.76
CA LEU A 213 -6.40 -17.91 -21.62
C LEU A 213 -5.02 -17.88 -20.94
N TYR A 214 -3.95 -17.82 -21.72
CA TYR A 214 -2.60 -17.79 -21.17
C TYR A 214 -2.35 -16.50 -20.36
N ASN A 215 -2.85 -15.37 -20.84
CA ASN A 215 -2.81 -14.11 -20.09
C ASN A 215 -3.74 -14.12 -18.86
N GLU A 216 -4.90 -14.78 -18.95
CA GLU A 216 -5.80 -15.00 -17.79
C GLU A 216 -5.06 -15.80 -16.71
N LEU A 217 -4.47 -16.95 -17.08
CA LEU A 217 -3.70 -17.80 -16.17
C LEU A 217 -2.48 -17.08 -15.58
N ALA A 218 -1.77 -16.28 -16.37
CA ALA A 218 -0.68 -15.45 -15.87
C ALA A 218 -1.20 -14.49 -14.79
N SER A 219 -2.34 -13.84 -15.02
CA SER A 219 -2.94 -12.93 -14.04
C SER A 219 -3.46 -13.65 -12.79
N GLU A 220 -4.03 -14.85 -12.92
CA GLU A 220 -4.54 -15.66 -11.78
C GLU A 220 -3.42 -16.22 -10.89
N THR A 221 -2.27 -16.48 -11.48
CA THR A 221 -1.10 -17.08 -10.81
C THR A 221 0.03 -16.08 -10.61
N ALA A 222 -0.33 -14.78 -10.57
CA ALA A 222 0.55 -13.70 -10.18
C ALA A 222 1.35 -14.08 -8.93
N HIS A 223 2.64 -13.74 -8.90
CA HIS A 223 3.59 -14.03 -7.82
C HIS A 223 3.98 -15.51 -7.64
N ARG A 224 3.18 -16.47 -8.14
CA ARG A 224 3.47 -17.91 -8.04
C ARG A 224 4.17 -18.50 -9.27
N ALA A 225 3.90 -17.98 -10.47
CA ALA A 225 4.53 -18.46 -11.70
C ALA A 225 4.87 -17.36 -12.69
N LEU A 226 6.02 -17.52 -13.36
CA LEU A 226 6.47 -16.66 -14.43
C LEU A 226 5.95 -17.15 -15.78
N PHE A 227 5.20 -16.31 -16.49
CA PHE A 227 4.69 -16.62 -17.83
C PHE A 227 5.56 -15.94 -18.88
N ILE A 228 6.04 -16.71 -19.85
CA ILE A 228 6.97 -16.28 -20.90
C ILE A 228 6.39 -16.67 -22.26
N THR A 229 6.31 -15.74 -23.21
CA THR A 229 5.93 -16.04 -24.60
C THR A 229 7.12 -15.84 -25.53
N VAL A 230 7.46 -16.88 -26.29
CA VAL A 230 8.54 -16.86 -27.28
C VAL A 230 7.94 -16.93 -28.67
N ASP A 231 8.24 -15.91 -29.49
CA ASP A 231 7.89 -15.89 -30.90
C ASP A 231 8.97 -16.61 -31.71
N ILE A 232 8.64 -17.80 -32.21
CA ILE A 232 9.59 -18.64 -32.96
C ILE A 232 10.05 -18.02 -34.28
N SER A 233 9.32 -17.03 -34.81
CA SER A 233 9.71 -16.30 -36.02
C SER A 233 10.81 -15.26 -35.78
N LYS A 234 11.00 -14.86 -34.51
CA LYS A 234 11.99 -13.86 -34.11
C LYS A 234 13.15 -14.46 -33.31
N ALA A 235 12.86 -15.42 -32.44
CA ALA A 235 13.83 -16.09 -31.57
C ALA A 235 14.13 -17.52 -32.04
N TYR A 236 14.82 -17.64 -33.18
CA TYR A 236 15.15 -18.92 -33.80
C TYR A 236 16.15 -19.75 -32.98
N ASP A 237 17.10 -19.06 -32.33
CA ASP A 237 18.09 -19.63 -31.42
C ASP A 237 17.43 -20.37 -30.24
N ILE A 238 16.44 -19.74 -29.60
CA ILE A 238 15.68 -20.34 -28.49
C ILE A 238 14.90 -21.56 -29.00
N SER A 239 14.22 -21.41 -30.14
CA SER A 239 13.40 -22.48 -30.72
C SER A 239 14.22 -23.73 -31.08
N THR A 240 15.44 -23.52 -31.55
CA THR A 240 16.39 -24.60 -31.88
C THR A 240 16.89 -25.30 -30.62
N LYS A 241 17.26 -24.55 -29.56
CA LYS A 241 17.74 -25.12 -28.28
C LYS A 241 16.71 -26.06 -27.64
N TYR A 242 15.43 -25.66 -27.65
CA TYR A 242 14.34 -26.45 -27.05
C TYR A 242 13.65 -27.40 -28.05
N GLY A 243 14.17 -27.55 -29.27
CA GLY A 243 13.68 -28.51 -30.26
C GLY A 243 12.23 -28.28 -30.69
N ILE A 244 11.80 -27.02 -30.83
CA ILE A 244 10.40 -26.68 -31.12
C ILE A 244 10.10 -26.91 -32.61
N GLN A 245 9.27 -27.92 -32.90
CA GLN A 245 8.90 -28.28 -34.28
C GLN A 245 7.50 -27.82 -34.70
N ALA A 246 6.66 -27.41 -33.75
CA ALA A 246 5.29 -27.00 -33.99
C ALA A 246 4.82 -25.94 -32.98
N THR A 247 3.86 -25.11 -33.37
CA THR A 247 3.19 -24.13 -32.50
C THR A 247 1.69 -24.40 -32.49
N PRO A 248 0.98 -24.26 -31.35
CA PRO A 248 1.50 -23.87 -30.04
C PRO A 248 2.24 -25.02 -29.31
N THR A 249 3.40 -24.71 -28.71
CA THR A 249 4.12 -25.63 -27.80
C THR A 249 4.36 -24.94 -26.48
N PHE A 250 4.28 -25.69 -25.38
CA PHE A 250 4.49 -25.20 -24.03
C PHE A 250 5.57 -26.02 -23.34
N ILE A 251 6.38 -25.35 -22.53
CA ILE A 251 7.37 -25.98 -21.65
C ILE A 251 7.21 -25.41 -20.24
N THR A 252 7.21 -26.25 -19.22
CA THR A 252 7.17 -25.82 -17.83
C THR A 252 8.50 -26.06 -17.14
N PHE A 253 8.84 -25.17 -16.21
CA PHE A 253 10.08 -25.20 -15.44
C PHE A 253 9.76 -25.06 -13.95
N ILE A 254 10.46 -25.81 -13.10
CA ILE A 254 10.49 -25.64 -11.64
C ILE A 254 11.95 -25.46 -11.25
N GLN A 255 12.27 -24.39 -10.52
CA GLN A 255 13.64 -24.10 -10.07
C GLN A 255 14.67 -24.09 -11.22
N GLY A 256 14.27 -23.63 -12.41
CA GLY A 256 15.10 -23.63 -13.62
C GLY A 256 15.21 -24.98 -14.35
N ASN A 257 14.67 -26.07 -13.80
CA ASN A 257 14.69 -27.39 -14.43
C ASN A 257 13.41 -27.63 -15.24
N GLN A 258 13.55 -28.04 -16.50
CA GLN A 258 12.44 -28.40 -17.36
C GLN A 258 11.69 -29.62 -16.80
N GLN A 259 10.37 -29.48 -16.62
CA GLN A 259 9.50 -30.51 -16.04
C GLN A 259 8.67 -31.22 -17.10
N ASN A 260 7.97 -30.45 -17.94
CA ASN A 260 7.06 -30.99 -18.94
C ASN A 260 7.12 -30.18 -20.23
N GLN A 261 6.83 -30.84 -21.36
CA GLN A 261 6.72 -30.23 -22.68
C GLN A 261 5.56 -30.86 -23.44
N TRP A 262 4.68 -30.04 -24.01
CA TRP A 262 3.56 -30.53 -24.84
C TRP A 262 3.24 -29.57 -25.97
N THR A 263 2.61 -30.10 -27.02
CA THR A 263 2.22 -29.36 -28.22
C THR A 263 0.72 -29.54 -28.45
N GLY A 264 0.05 -28.47 -28.86
CA GLY A 264 -1.35 -28.52 -29.29
C GLY A 264 -2.23 -27.42 -28.69
N PRO A 265 -3.35 -27.08 -29.35
CA PRO A 265 -4.14 -25.91 -29.00
C PRO A 265 -5.22 -26.15 -27.93
N ASP A 266 -5.14 -27.22 -27.13
CA ASP A 266 -6.19 -27.57 -26.17
C ASP A 266 -6.15 -26.70 -24.90
N PRO A 267 -7.19 -25.88 -24.63
CA PRO A 267 -7.28 -25.04 -23.45
C PRO A 267 -7.31 -25.83 -22.13
N SER A 268 -7.91 -27.03 -22.14
CA SER A 268 -8.08 -27.85 -20.94
C SER A 268 -6.75 -28.40 -20.45
N THR A 269 -5.92 -28.89 -21.38
CA THR A 269 -4.55 -29.35 -21.12
C THR A 269 -3.68 -28.22 -20.56
N LEU A 270 -3.77 -27.00 -21.11
CA LEU A 270 -3.04 -25.85 -20.59
C LEU A 270 -3.43 -25.55 -19.13
N ARG A 271 -4.73 -25.44 -18.83
CA ARG A 271 -5.22 -25.21 -17.46
C ARG A 271 -4.76 -26.30 -16.49
N LYS A 272 -4.85 -27.56 -16.88
CA LYS A 272 -4.44 -28.71 -16.06
C LYS A 272 -2.94 -28.68 -15.76
N ASN A 273 -2.11 -28.47 -16.77
CA ASN A 273 -0.65 -28.49 -16.60
C ASN A 273 -0.15 -27.30 -15.79
N VAL A 274 -0.75 -26.11 -15.98
CA VAL A 274 -0.45 -24.93 -15.15
C VAL A 274 -0.84 -25.18 -13.69
N ARG A 275 -2.04 -25.72 -13.41
CA ARG A 275 -2.44 -26.05 -12.04
C ARG A 275 -1.50 -27.07 -11.40
N MET A 276 -1.13 -28.12 -12.13
CA MET A 276 -0.20 -29.14 -11.64
C MET A 276 1.19 -28.56 -11.38
N LEU A 277 1.68 -27.67 -12.26
CA LEU A 277 2.93 -26.95 -12.06
C LEU A 277 2.90 -26.14 -10.76
N ILE A 278 1.83 -25.36 -10.54
CA ILE A 278 1.66 -24.57 -9.32
C ILE A 278 1.64 -25.49 -8.10
N GLN A 279 0.84 -26.56 -8.09
CA GLN A 279 0.78 -27.50 -6.96
C GLN A 279 2.12 -28.19 -6.66
N THR A 280 2.94 -28.42 -7.69
CA THR A 280 4.26 -29.06 -7.52
C THR A 280 5.31 -28.06 -7.04
N ALA A 281 5.26 -26.82 -7.54
CA ALA A 281 6.19 -25.76 -7.15
C ALA A 281 5.81 -25.08 -5.82
N TRP A 282 4.52 -25.10 -5.47
CA TRP A 282 3.89 -24.50 -4.30
C TRP A 282 2.97 -25.54 -3.66
N PRO A 283 3.54 -26.57 -3.00
CA PRO A 283 2.73 -27.55 -2.29
C PRO A 283 1.95 -26.84 -1.16
N PRO A 284 0.68 -27.19 -0.93
CA PRO A 284 -0.09 -26.60 0.16
C PRO A 284 0.59 -26.90 1.50
N HIS A 285 0.70 -25.90 2.36
CA HIS A 285 1.29 -26.09 3.68
C HIS A 285 0.40 -27.01 4.52
N GLN A 286 0.97 -27.83 5.42
CA GLN A 286 0.18 -28.71 6.31
C GLN A 286 -0.93 -27.94 7.07
N HIS A 287 -0.61 -26.75 7.57
CA HIS A 287 -1.56 -25.83 8.21
C HIS A 287 -2.80 -25.48 7.35
N GLU A 288 -2.73 -25.53 6.02
CA GLU A 288 -3.89 -25.28 5.15
C GLU A 288 -4.95 -26.40 5.24
N SER A 289 -4.55 -27.60 5.64
CA SER A 289 -5.47 -28.72 5.85
C SER A 289 -6.17 -28.71 7.22
N LEU A 290 -5.71 -27.88 8.16
CA LEU A 290 -6.25 -27.80 9.51
C LEU A 290 -7.63 -27.14 9.56
N ARG A 291 -8.42 -27.53 10.57
CA ARG A 291 -9.76 -26.99 10.79
C ARG A 291 -9.71 -25.76 11.69
N LEU A 292 -9.44 -24.60 11.09
CA LEU A 292 -9.31 -23.32 11.81
C LEU A 292 -10.40 -22.29 11.41
N PRO A 293 -11.70 -22.57 11.62
CA PRO A 293 -12.77 -21.69 11.15
C PRO A 293 -12.85 -20.34 11.87
N ALA A 294 -12.55 -20.24 13.18
CA ALA A 294 -12.53 -18.96 13.90
C ALA A 294 -11.33 -18.10 13.48
N LEU A 295 -10.16 -18.72 13.29
CA LEU A 295 -8.99 -18.01 12.77
C LEU A 295 -9.27 -17.46 11.36
N ARG A 296 -9.81 -18.30 10.46
CA ARG A 296 -10.08 -17.95 9.05
C ARG A 296 -11.26 -17.00 8.84
N ARG A 297 -12.26 -17.01 9.72
CA ARG A 297 -13.41 -16.08 9.64
C ARG A 297 -13.09 -14.70 10.19
N SER A 298 -12.08 -14.59 11.04
CA SER A 298 -11.67 -13.32 11.63
C SER A 298 -11.29 -12.31 10.55
N SER A 299 -11.70 -11.05 10.75
CA SER A 299 -11.37 -9.99 9.81
C SER A 299 -9.87 -9.77 9.79
N THR A 300 -9.25 -9.85 8.61
CA THR A 300 -7.83 -9.55 8.41
C THR A 300 -7.59 -8.07 8.07
N THR A 301 -8.58 -7.22 8.34
CA THR A 301 -8.43 -5.76 8.20
C THR A 301 -7.53 -5.22 9.31
N PRO A 302 -6.53 -4.39 8.99
CA PRO A 302 -5.68 -3.78 10.01
C PRO A 302 -6.48 -2.98 11.03
N VAL A 303 -6.09 -3.08 12.29
CA VAL A 303 -6.61 -2.27 13.40
C VAL A 303 -5.99 -0.88 13.32
N LEU A 304 -6.85 0.16 13.27
CA LEU A 304 -6.46 1.57 13.18
C LEU A 304 -7.05 2.38 14.34
N TYR A 305 -6.28 3.33 14.86
CA TYR A 305 -6.67 4.23 15.95
C TYR A 305 -7.18 5.57 15.43
N ARG A 306 -8.51 5.67 15.33
CA ARG A 306 -9.22 6.79 14.67
C ARG A 306 -9.49 8.01 15.56
N ASN A 307 -9.29 7.91 16.87
CA ASN A 307 -9.59 8.99 17.80
C ASN A 307 -8.71 10.20 17.51
N LEU A 308 -9.33 11.37 17.29
CA LEU A 308 -8.61 12.61 17.04
C LEU A 308 -8.21 13.28 18.36
N PRO A 309 -6.96 13.74 18.49
CA PRO A 309 -6.54 14.43 19.69
C PRO A 309 -7.03 15.90 19.67
N PRO A 310 -7.21 16.53 20.83
CA PRO A 310 -7.57 17.94 20.92
C PRO A 310 -6.41 18.82 20.44
N LEU A 311 -6.44 19.24 19.17
CA LEU A 311 -5.34 19.94 18.49
C LEU A 311 -4.88 21.21 19.22
N GLU A 312 -5.81 22.02 19.74
CA GLU A 312 -5.47 23.23 20.50
C GLU A 312 -4.69 22.93 21.80
N LYS A 313 -4.98 21.79 22.45
CA LYS A 313 -4.23 21.37 23.64
C LYS A 313 -2.84 20.89 23.26
N LEU A 314 -2.70 20.20 22.13
CA LEU A 314 -1.39 19.80 21.61
C LEU A 314 -0.55 21.03 21.27
N ARG A 315 -1.13 21.99 20.54
CA ARG A 315 -0.50 23.29 20.21
C ARG A 315 0.02 24.00 21.45
N THR A 316 -0.83 24.15 22.46
CA THR A 316 -0.46 24.80 23.72
C THR A 316 0.71 24.09 24.41
N LYS A 317 0.73 22.75 24.41
CA LYS A 317 1.80 21.96 25.04
C LYS A 317 3.12 21.99 24.27
N MET A 318 3.07 22.03 22.94
CA MET A 318 4.25 22.16 22.08
C MET A 318 4.89 23.55 22.15
N GLY A 319 4.13 24.57 22.53
CA GLY A 319 4.63 25.94 22.65
C GLY A 319 5.06 26.53 21.30
N PRO A 320 6.18 27.29 21.25
CA PRO A 320 6.64 27.96 20.02
C PRO A 320 6.89 27.03 18.82
N LEU A 321 7.15 25.75 19.07
CA LEU A 321 7.40 24.77 18.00
C LEU A 321 6.14 24.46 17.18
N ALA A 322 4.94 24.67 17.74
CA ALA A 322 3.70 24.45 17.01
C ALA A 322 3.40 25.52 15.95
N GLU A 323 4.03 26.71 16.07
CA GLU A 323 3.86 27.80 15.11
C GLU A 323 4.71 27.61 13.84
N GLY A 324 5.56 26.58 13.79
CA GLY A 324 6.32 26.24 12.59
C GLY A 324 5.40 25.82 11.45
N ALA A 325 5.68 26.32 10.23
CA ALA A 325 4.84 26.09 9.05
C ALA A 325 4.53 24.59 8.80
N ALA A 326 5.50 23.70 9.05
CA ALA A 326 5.29 22.26 8.92
C ALA A 326 4.22 21.74 9.89
N VAL A 327 4.28 22.10 11.17
CA VAL A 327 3.34 21.63 12.20
C VAL A 327 1.96 22.23 11.98
N ALA A 328 1.89 23.53 11.69
CA ALA A 328 0.65 24.23 11.37
C ALA A 328 -0.04 23.62 10.14
N GLY A 329 0.73 23.26 9.11
CA GLY A 329 0.22 22.58 7.91
C GLY A 329 -0.41 21.22 8.24
N ILE A 330 0.23 20.41 9.10
CA ILE A 330 -0.35 19.12 9.53
C ILE A 330 -1.63 19.33 10.36
N MET A 331 -1.63 20.29 11.29
CA MET A 331 -2.82 20.59 12.10
C MET A 331 -3.99 21.03 11.23
N HIS A 332 -3.73 21.89 10.24
CA HIS A 332 -4.75 22.29 9.27
C HIS A 332 -5.26 21.11 8.46
N PHE A 333 -4.36 20.27 7.93
CA PHE A 333 -4.71 19.05 7.21
C PHE A 333 -5.64 18.12 8.01
N ILE A 334 -5.29 17.82 9.26
CA ILE A 334 -6.10 16.97 10.15
C ILE A 334 -7.47 17.62 10.42
N SER A 335 -7.49 18.93 10.69
CA SER A 335 -8.74 19.65 10.97
C SER A 335 -9.67 19.64 9.76
N THR A 336 -9.16 20.00 8.58
CA THR A 336 -9.95 20.03 7.34
C THR A 336 -10.49 18.65 7.01
N ARG A 337 -9.66 17.61 7.16
CA ARG A 337 -10.10 16.24 6.96
C ARG A 337 -11.21 15.82 7.92
N ALA A 338 -11.12 16.23 9.19
CA ALA A 338 -12.12 15.89 10.21
C ALA A 338 -13.47 16.59 9.97
N THR A 339 -13.45 17.83 9.47
CA THR A 339 -14.68 18.64 9.28
C THR A 339 -15.31 18.49 7.90
N ALA A 340 -14.49 18.42 6.86
CA ALA A 340 -14.92 18.48 5.46
C ALA A 340 -14.72 17.15 4.72
N GLY A 341 -13.96 16.21 5.29
CA GLY A 341 -13.72 14.88 4.71
C GLY A 341 -12.38 14.77 3.98
N VAL A 342 -12.05 13.54 3.57
CA VAL A 342 -10.73 13.20 2.96
C VAL A 342 -10.53 13.87 1.60
N ALA A 343 -11.61 14.01 0.84
CA ALA A 343 -11.60 14.68 -0.45
C ALA A 343 -11.15 16.15 -0.31
N GLU A 344 -11.69 16.85 0.66
CA GLU A 344 -11.48 18.29 0.83
C GLU A 344 -10.09 18.65 1.40
N SER A 345 -9.32 17.66 1.87
CA SER A 345 -7.99 17.86 2.45
C SER A 345 -6.89 17.56 1.44
N THR A 346 -5.97 18.50 1.24
CA THR A 346 -4.73 18.33 0.45
C THR A 346 -3.57 17.92 1.32
N LEU A 347 -2.64 17.14 0.77
CA LEU A 347 -1.43 16.78 1.51
C LEU A 347 -0.58 18.03 1.80
N PRO A 348 -0.12 18.20 3.06
CA PRO A 348 0.83 19.25 3.43
C PRO A 348 2.26 18.90 2.97
N ASP A 349 3.22 19.80 3.22
CA ASP A 349 4.64 19.55 2.93
C ASP A 349 5.21 18.46 3.87
N LEU A 350 5.20 17.22 3.38
CA LEU A 350 5.65 16.05 4.12
C LEU A 350 7.17 16.02 4.30
N HIS A 351 7.94 16.58 3.37
CA HIS A 351 9.38 16.68 3.50
C HIS A 351 9.77 17.58 4.69
N SER A 352 9.18 18.78 4.74
CA SER A 352 9.40 19.72 5.86
C SER A 352 8.93 19.13 7.19
N PHE A 353 7.81 18.41 7.20
CA PHE A 353 7.34 17.73 8.41
C PHE A 353 8.26 16.57 8.84
N SER A 354 8.82 15.81 7.90
CA SER A 354 9.81 14.77 8.19
C SER A 354 11.06 15.36 8.87
N GLN A 355 11.57 16.49 8.38
CA GLN A 355 12.70 17.20 9.02
C GLN A 355 12.35 17.69 10.43
N PHE A 356 11.11 18.16 10.63
CA PHE A 356 10.62 18.52 11.95
C PHE A 356 10.64 17.31 12.90
N LEU A 357 10.05 16.17 12.49
CA LEU A 357 10.00 14.93 13.28
C LEU A 357 11.40 14.43 13.67
N LEU A 358 12.38 14.49 12.75
CA LEU A 358 13.76 14.13 13.02
C LEU A 358 14.45 15.05 14.05
N SER A 359 14.09 16.34 14.07
CA SER A 359 14.70 17.30 14.99
C SER A 359 13.98 17.40 16.34
N ALA A 360 12.72 16.97 16.43
CA ALA A 360 11.86 17.15 17.60
C ALA A 360 12.40 16.49 18.89
N PRO A 361 12.96 15.26 18.87
CA PRO A 361 13.57 14.64 20.05
C PRO A 361 14.68 15.46 20.71
N SER A 362 15.42 16.28 19.94
CA SER A 362 16.48 17.14 20.47
C SER A 362 15.98 18.47 21.05
N LYS A 363 14.72 18.82 20.79
CA LYS A 363 14.13 20.14 21.12
C LYS A 363 13.03 20.06 22.18
N LEU A 364 12.41 18.90 22.35
CA LEU A 364 11.29 18.68 23.26
C LEU A 364 11.68 17.75 24.40
N LEU A 365 11.09 17.99 25.57
CA LEU A 365 11.16 17.06 26.69
C LEU A 365 10.36 15.78 26.37
N PRO A 366 10.77 14.60 26.88
CA PRO A 366 10.06 13.34 26.66
C PRO A 366 8.57 13.38 27.03
N GLU A 367 8.20 14.12 28.08
CA GLU A 367 6.82 14.30 28.55
C GLU A 367 5.96 15.15 27.61
N VAL A 368 6.58 15.86 26.68
CA VAL A 368 5.90 16.67 25.65
C VAL A 368 5.96 15.99 24.28
N MET A 369 6.93 15.10 24.04
CA MET A 369 7.11 14.44 22.74
C MET A 369 5.87 13.66 22.29
N PHE A 370 5.05 13.15 23.23
CA PHE A 370 3.79 12.50 22.87
C PHE A 370 2.90 13.40 22.01
N THR A 371 2.93 14.72 22.18
CA THR A 371 2.10 15.65 21.39
C THR A 371 2.44 15.60 19.91
N VAL A 372 3.73 15.46 19.57
CA VAL A 372 4.22 15.39 18.18
C VAL A 372 3.88 14.04 17.59
N VAL A 373 4.09 12.96 18.35
CA VAL A 373 3.76 11.60 17.91
C VAL A 373 2.25 11.41 17.75
N ASP A 374 1.44 12.04 18.61
CA ASP A 374 -0.02 12.00 18.54
C ASP A 374 -0.57 12.78 17.33
N LEU A 375 0.08 13.90 16.97
CA LEU A 375 -0.19 14.62 15.72
C LEU A 375 0.15 13.75 14.50
N PHE A 376 1.32 13.10 14.50
CA PHE A 376 1.72 12.18 13.44
C PHE A 376 0.76 10.99 13.32
N ARG A 377 0.40 10.36 14.44
CA ARG A 377 -0.60 9.28 14.53
C ARG A 377 -1.92 9.67 13.86
N ALA A 378 -2.43 10.87 14.15
CA ALA A 378 -3.69 11.34 13.58
C ALA A 378 -3.59 11.57 12.06
N ALA A 379 -2.46 12.09 11.57
CA ALA A 379 -2.22 12.28 10.15
C ALA A 379 -2.09 10.94 9.38
N LEU A 380 -1.44 9.94 9.99
CA LEU A 380 -1.25 8.59 9.42
C LEU A 380 -2.55 7.84 9.11
N LEU A 381 -3.70 8.27 9.62
CA LEU A 381 -4.99 7.70 9.23
C LEU A 381 -5.31 7.91 7.74
N ASP A 382 -4.65 8.84 7.07
CA ASP A 382 -4.83 9.09 5.63
C ASP A 382 -3.85 8.20 4.83
N PRO A 383 -4.35 7.32 3.94
CA PRO A 383 -3.49 6.44 3.14
C PRO A 383 -2.45 7.21 2.32
N ARG A 384 -2.77 8.43 1.88
CA ARG A 384 -1.86 9.28 1.09
C ARG A 384 -0.66 9.71 1.92
N PHE A 385 -0.93 10.14 3.15
CA PHE A 385 0.08 10.58 4.11
C PHE A 385 0.92 9.40 4.57
N SER A 386 0.27 8.28 4.89
CA SER A 386 0.94 7.07 5.32
C SER A 386 1.83 6.49 4.21
N GLY A 387 1.33 6.40 2.98
CA GLY A 387 2.04 5.88 1.81
C GLY A 387 3.35 6.62 1.51
N TYR A 388 3.41 7.94 1.72
CA TYR A 388 4.66 8.68 1.58
C TYR A 388 5.77 8.16 2.51
N TYR A 389 5.44 7.87 3.78
CA TYR A 389 6.43 7.35 4.73
C TYR A 389 6.75 5.86 4.51
N ALA A 390 5.87 5.13 3.83
CA ALA A 390 6.11 3.74 3.43
C ALA A 390 7.28 3.67 2.43
N GLU A 391 7.39 4.66 1.56
CA GLU A 391 8.43 4.74 0.52
C GLU A 391 9.60 5.67 0.87
N GLU A 392 9.61 6.22 2.09
CA GLU A 392 10.73 7.05 2.53
C GLU A 392 12.00 6.19 2.61
N LYS A 393 13.07 6.65 1.95
CA LYS A 393 14.37 5.96 1.94
C LYS A 393 14.83 5.60 3.36
N ASP A 394 15.11 4.32 3.57
CA ASP A 394 15.52 3.72 4.85
C ASP A 394 14.50 3.91 6.01
N HIS A 395 13.27 4.32 5.72
CA HIS A 395 12.24 4.75 6.69
C HIS A 395 12.81 5.69 7.76
N LYS A 396 13.73 6.58 7.37
CA LYS A 396 14.56 7.38 8.28
C LYS A 396 13.75 8.08 9.38
N THR A 397 12.55 8.58 9.06
CA THR A 397 11.74 9.34 10.00
C THR A 397 11.07 8.41 11.02
N ILE A 398 10.43 7.33 10.56
CA ILE A 398 9.75 6.38 11.45
C ILE A 398 10.78 5.62 12.30
N ALA A 399 11.85 5.12 11.69
CA ALA A 399 12.91 4.39 12.39
C ALA A 399 13.56 5.25 13.48
N HIS A 400 13.76 6.56 13.22
CA HIS A 400 14.27 7.49 14.22
C HIS A 400 13.32 7.67 15.39
N LEU A 401 12.02 7.86 15.13
CA LEU A 401 11.01 7.99 16.18
C LEU A 401 10.90 6.72 17.04
N LEU A 402 10.91 5.55 16.42
CA LEU A 402 10.88 4.26 17.13
C LEU A 402 12.12 4.04 17.97
N SER A 403 13.30 4.32 17.41
CA SER A 403 14.57 4.23 18.14
C SER A 403 14.57 5.16 19.36
N TYR A 404 14.03 6.37 19.22
CA TYR A 404 13.88 7.30 20.34
C TYR A 404 12.94 6.73 21.42
N VAL A 405 11.75 6.26 21.07
CA VAL A 405 10.79 5.70 22.04
C VAL A 405 11.34 4.45 22.74
N ASN A 406 12.01 3.56 21.99
CA ASN A 406 12.61 2.33 22.53
C ASN A 406 13.87 2.59 23.37
N SER A 407 14.50 3.75 23.25
CA SER A 407 15.68 4.10 24.07
C SER A 407 15.37 4.31 25.55
N PHE A 408 14.09 4.51 25.90
CA PHE A 408 13.66 4.72 27.27
C PHE A 408 13.33 3.39 27.96
N THR A 409 14.00 3.11 29.07
CA THR A 409 13.62 2.04 30.01
C THR A 409 12.25 2.34 30.65
N ASP A 410 12.09 3.57 31.16
CA ASP A 410 10.85 4.09 31.73
C ASP A 410 10.24 5.14 30.79
N CYS A 411 9.68 4.69 29.67
CA CYS A 411 9.04 5.58 28.71
C CYS A 411 7.76 6.21 29.29
N PRO A 412 7.53 7.52 29.12
CA PRO A 412 6.26 8.14 29.50
C PRO A 412 5.06 7.40 28.87
N TYR A 413 4.07 7.04 29.69
CA TYR A 413 2.88 6.29 29.27
C TYR A 413 2.23 6.87 28.00
N SER A 414 1.96 8.18 27.99
CA SER A 414 1.32 8.82 26.84
C SER A 414 2.13 8.71 25.56
N LEU A 415 3.47 8.80 25.65
CA LEU A 415 4.36 8.68 24.50
C LEU A 415 4.36 7.25 23.96
N ARG A 416 4.48 6.26 24.86
CA ARG A 416 4.47 4.84 24.47
C ARG A 416 3.17 4.45 23.79
N LEU A 417 2.05 4.87 24.38
CA LEU A 417 0.72 4.59 23.86
C LEU A 417 0.52 5.18 22.45
N VAL A 418 0.77 6.48 22.27
CA VAL A 418 0.55 7.10 20.94
C VAL A 418 1.55 6.62 19.90
N ALA A 419 2.74 6.18 20.29
CA ALA A 419 3.69 5.53 19.39
C ALA A 419 3.14 4.21 18.86
N LEU A 420 2.66 3.31 19.72
CA LEU A 420 2.02 2.04 19.29
C LEU A 420 0.85 2.30 18.33
N GLN A 421 0.00 3.28 18.67
CA GLN A 421 -1.14 3.65 17.85
C GLN A 421 -0.71 4.28 16.51
N ALA A 422 0.39 5.05 16.49
CA ALA A 422 0.95 5.59 15.25
C ALA A 422 1.41 4.46 14.33
N VAL A 423 2.13 3.47 14.86
CA VAL A 423 2.58 2.32 14.07
C VAL A 423 1.39 1.50 13.55
N CYS A 424 0.33 1.32 14.36
CA CYS A 424 -0.92 0.72 13.88
C CYS A 424 -1.48 1.50 12.67
N ASN A 425 -1.48 2.83 12.74
CA ASN A 425 -2.01 3.69 11.68
C ASN A 425 -1.17 3.70 10.40
N LEU A 426 0.08 3.20 10.42
CA LEU A 426 0.86 3.00 9.19
C LEU A 426 0.11 2.09 8.20
N PHE A 427 -0.53 1.05 8.72
CA PHE A 427 -1.35 0.10 7.94
C PHE A 427 -2.62 0.71 7.33
N SER A 428 -2.84 2.02 7.42
CA SER A 428 -3.81 2.72 6.59
C SER A 428 -3.43 2.72 5.10
N SER A 429 -2.14 2.62 4.79
CA SER A 429 -1.63 2.47 3.42
C SER A 429 -1.38 0.99 3.11
N PRO A 430 -1.79 0.51 1.92
CA PRO A 430 -1.54 -0.86 1.50
C PRO A 430 -0.06 -1.18 1.26
N LEU A 431 0.81 -0.16 1.18
CA LEU A 431 2.25 -0.32 0.93
C LEU A 431 3.02 -0.88 2.14
N TYR A 432 2.58 -0.60 3.38
CA TYR A 432 3.36 -0.93 4.58
C TYR A 432 3.63 -2.41 4.84
N PRO A 433 2.71 -3.35 4.59
CA PRO A 433 3.01 -4.78 4.69
C PRO A 433 4.30 -5.16 3.96
N GLN A 434 4.50 -4.63 2.75
CA GLN A 434 5.72 -4.86 1.98
C GLN A 434 6.89 -4.01 2.51
N SER A 435 6.66 -2.72 2.80
CA SER A 435 7.72 -1.85 3.33
C SER A 435 8.36 -2.35 4.64
N ILE A 436 7.56 -2.93 5.54
CA ILE A 436 8.06 -3.56 6.78
C ILE A 436 8.90 -4.79 6.45
N SER A 437 8.46 -5.60 5.47
CA SER A 437 9.20 -6.78 5.02
C SER A 437 10.57 -6.43 4.43
N ASP A 438 10.65 -5.34 3.69
CA ASP A 438 11.84 -5.03 2.90
C ASP A 438 12.93 -4.33 3.74
N SER A 439 12.64 -3.94 4.98
CA SER A 439 13.56 -3.18 5.82
C SER A 439 13.61 -3.66 7.29
N PRO A 440 14.66 -4.43 7.65
CA PRO A 440 14.93 -4.80 9.04
C PRO A 440 15.09 -3.60 9.99
N LYS A 441 15.53 -2.44 9.45
CA LYS A 441 15.64 -1.19 10.22
C LYS A 441 14.29 -0.68 10.73
N LEU A 442 13.19 -1.12 10.14
CA LEU A 442 11.84 -0.80 10.58
C LEU A 442 11.24 -1.97 11.37
N ALA A 443 11.35 -3.21 10.87
CA ALA A 443 10.75 -4.38 11.49
C ALA A 443 11.21 -4.60 12.94
N SER A 444 12.53 -4.64 13.20
CA SER A 444 13.04 -4.98 14.54
C SER A 444 12.69 -3.92 15.60
N PRO A 445 12.80 -2.59 15.35
CA PRO A 445 12.32 -1.60 16.31
C PRO A 445 10.81 -1.66 16.58
N VAL A 446 10.01 -2.07 15.58
CA VAL A 446 8.57 -2.28 15.79
C VAL A 446 8.32 -3.49 16.69
N VAL A 447 9.00 -4.61 16.45
CA VAL A 447 8.89 -5.81 17.32
C VAL A 447 9.34 -5.50 18.75
N GLN A 448 10.47 -4.82 18.92
CA GLN A 448 10.94 -4.38 20.23
C GLN A 448 9.91 -3.48 20.95
N LEU A 449 9.28 -2.55 20.22
CA LEU A 449 8.24 -1.68 20.78
C LEU A 449 7.04 -2.50 21.26
N ILE A 450 6.63 -3.52 20.51
CA ILE A 450 5.54 -4.43 20.88
C ILE A 450 5.90 -5.26 22.10
N ALA A 451 7.03 -5.97 22.06
CA ALA A 451 7.47 -6.90 23.10
C ALA A 451 7.52 -6.20 24.47
N THR A 452 8.18 -5.04 24.53
CA THR A 452 8.27 -4.24 25.74
C THR A 452 6.92 -3.67 26.22
N SER A 453 5.94 -3.53 25.33
CA SER A 453 4.62 -2.96 25.65
C SER A 453 3.57 -4.01 26.01
N LEU A 454 3.70 -5.24 25.51
CA LEU A 454 2.83 -6.36 25.90
C LEU A 454 3.02 -6.72 27.38
N LEU A 455 4.24 -6.56 27.89
CA LEU A 455 4.63 -6.84 29.27
C LEU A 455 4.40 -5.65 30.23
N ASP A 456 3.70 -4.58 29.81
CA ASP A 456 3.36 -3.45 30.69
C ASP A 456 2.26 -3.85 31.69
N GLU A 457 2.65 -4.13 32.93
CA GLU A 457 1.74 -4.48 34.03
C GLU A 457 0.88 -3.31 34.51
N LYS A 458 1.32 -2.06 34.29
CA LYS A 458 0.71 -0.87 34.87
C LYS A 458 -0.42 -0.32 34.01
N HIS A 459 -0.34 -0.50 32.69
CA HIS A 459 -1.21 0.21 31.75
C HIS A 459 -1.91 -0.72 30.76
N PRO A 460 -3.16 -1.13 31.03
CA PRO A 460 -3.94 -1.99 30.12
C PRO A 460 -4.07 -1.44 28.70
N SER A 461 -4.19 -0.11 28.55
CA SER A 461 -4.30 0.52 27.23
C SER A 461 -3.06 0.36 26.35
N VAL A 462 -1.86 0.26 26.95
CA VAL A 462 -0.60 0.00 26.23
C VAL A 462 -0.59 -1.44 25.72
N ARG A 463 -0.99 -2.40 26.56
CA ARG A 463 -1.09 -3.82 26.16
C ARG A 463 -2.08 -4.02 25.01
N VAL A 464 -3.25 -3.38 25.06
CA VAL A 464 -4.25 -3.45 23.98
C VAL A 464 -3.71 -2.87 22.67
N ALA A 465 -2.99 -1.76 22.73
CA ALA A 465 -2.34 -1.18 21.55
C ALA A 465 -1.21 -2.05 21.00
N ALA A 466 -0.45 -2.71 21.87
CA ALA A 466 0.58 -3.66 21.48
C ALA A 466 -0.01 -4.93 20.85
N ALA A 467 -1.09 -5.47 21.40
CA ALA A 467 -1.81 -6.61 20.82
C ALA A 467 -2.39 -6.27 19.43
N SER A 468 -2.97 -5.07 19.29
CA SER A 468 -3.50 -4.58 18.00
C SER A 468 -2.39 -4.46 16.94
N LEU A 469 -1.23 -3.94 17.33
CA LEU A 469 -0.07 -3.83 16.44
C LEU A 469 0.51 -5.21 16.09
N SER A 470 0.58 -6.12 17.06
CA SER A 470 0.99 -7.51 16.86
C SER A 470 0.11 -8.19 15.83
N PHE A 471 -1.21 -7.99 15.92
CA PHE A 471 -2.18 -8.53 14.98
C PHE A 471 -1.94 -8.01 13.56
N ASN A 472 -1.74 -6.70 13.38
CA ASN A 472 -1.48 -6.11 12.06
C ASN A 472 -0.24 -6.73 11.39
N ILE A 473 0.84 -6.87 12.16
CA ILE A 473 2.11 -7.43 11.66
C ILE A 473 1.97 -8.92 11.39
N ALA A 474 1.38 -9.68 12.32
CA ALA A 474 1.19 -11.12 12.16
C ALA A 474 0.35 -11.44 10.92
N VAL A 475 -0.73 -10.70 10.67
CA VAL A 475 -1.55 -10.86 9.47
C VAL A 475 -0.78 -10.49 8.21
N ALA A 476 -0.02 -9.39 8.22
CA ALA A 476 0.81 -8.99 7.08
C ALA A 476 1.87 -10.06 6.75
N ASN A 477 2.54 -10.57 7.78
CA ASN A 477 3.54 -11.63 7.66
C ASN A 477 2.91 -12.94 7.16
N SER A 478 1.78 -13.35 7.73
CA SER A 478 1.04 -14.56 7.33
C SER A 478 0.59 -14.51 5.87
N ARG A 479 0.12 -13.34 5.38
CA ARG A 479 -0.25 -13.15 3.97
C ARG A 479 0.95 -13.32 3.04
N LEU A 480 2.07 -12.67 3.35
CA LEU A 480 3.30 -12.82 2.55
C LEU A 480 3.80 -14.26 2.55
N ARG A 481 3.67 -14.96 3.68
CA ARG A 481 4.02 -16.38 3.77
C ARG A 481 3.15 -17.25 2.86
N LEU A 482 1.84 -17.01 2.85
CA LEU A 482 0.89 -17.75 2.01
C LEU A 482 1.08 -17.44 0.52
N ASP A 483 1.23 -16.17 0.17
CA ASP A 483 1.25 -15.72 -1.22
C ASP A 483 2.62 -15.90 -1.88
N GLU A 484 3.71 -15.73 -1.12
CA GLU A 484 5.07 -15.64 -1.66
C GLU A 484 6.09 -16.59 -0.99
N HIS A 485 5.68 -17.39 0.01
CA HIS A 485 6.56 -18.32 0.75
C HIS A 485 7.80 -17.63 1.35
N ARG A 486 7.63 -16.37 1.74
CA ARG A 486 8.61 -15.59 2.49
C ARG A 486 7.97 -14.97 3.72
N ASP A 487 8.79 -14.71 4.73
CA ASP A 487 8.38 -13.93 5.88
C ASP A 487 8.77 -12.45 5.70
N ALA A 488 7.90 -11.57 6.20
CA ALA A 488 8.20 -10.16 6.38
C ALA A 488 9.15 -9.92 7.55
N LEU A 489 8.98 -10.70 8.62
CA LEU A 489 9.80 -10.61 9.80
C LEU A 489 10.99 -11.56 9.72
N LEU A 490 12.15 -11.09 10.17
CA LEU A 490 13.30 -11.97 10.40
C LEU A 490 12.94 -13.03 11.44
N GLU A 491 13.58 -14.20 11.35
CA GLU A 491 13.29 -15.33 12.26
C GLU A 491 13.45 -14.95 13.74
N GLY A 492 14.49 -14.18 14.09
CA GLY A 492 14.68 -13.66 15.45
C GLY A 492 13.56 -12.71 15.91
N ASP A 493 13.07 -11.85 15.01
CA ASP A 493 11.95 -10.94 15.30
C ASP A 493 10.63 -11.71 15.49
N GLN A 494 10.42 -12.80 14.73
CA GLN A 494 9.27 -13.68 14.90
C GLN A 494 9.33 -14.42 16.25
N ILE A 495 10.51 -14.90 16.65
CA ILE A 495 10.77 -15.56 17.94
C ILE A 495 10.46 -14.61 19.10
N GLU A 496 10.99 -13.39 19.07
CA GLU A 496 10.76 -12.39 20.12
C GLU A 496 9.27 -12.04 20.25
N LEU A 497 8.60 -11.82 19.11
CA LEU A 497 7.17 -11.51 19.08
C LEU A 497 6.32 -12.68 19.59
N ALA A 498 6.64 -13.91 19.18
CA ALA A 498 5.92 -15.11 19.61
C ALA A 498 6.07 -15.37 21.10
N ALA A 499 7.29 -15.25 21.65
CA ALA A 499 7.54 -15.39 23.07
C ALA A 499 6.77 -14.34 23.89
N SER A 500 6.82 -13.08 23.46
CA SER A 500 6.13 -11.97 24.13
C SER A 500 4.61 -12.11 24.10
N LEU A 501 4.05 -12.56 22.97
CA LEU A 501 2.63 -12.85 22.84
C LEU A 501 2.21 -14.02 23.73
N LEU A 502 3.02 -15.08 23.79
CA LEU A 502 2.73 -16.25 24.60
C LEU A 502 2.74 -15.92 26.10
N GLU A 503 3.69 -15.09 26.54
CA GLU A 503 3.74 -14.58 27.91
C GLU A 503 2.51 -13.70 28.23
N ALA A 504 2.13 -12.80 27.31
CA ALA A 504 0.92 -11.99 27.48
C ALA A 504 -0.36 -12.86 27.55
N ILE A 505 -0.46 -13.90 26.73
CA ILE A 505 -1.57 -14.89 26.81
C ILE A 505 -1.55 -15.57 28.17
N ALA A 506 -0.38 -15.99 28.67
CA ALA A 506 -0.24 -16.69 29.95
C ALA A 506 -0.73 -15.85 31.14
N VAL A 507 -0.53 -14.52 31.10
CA VAL A 507 -0.90 -13.61 32.20
C VAL A 507 -2.33 -13.07 32.08
N GLU A 508 -2.97 -13.13 30.90
CA GLU A 508 -4.34 -12.60 30.73
C GLU A 508 -5.39 -13.49 31.42
N GLU A 509 -6.08 -12.96 32.42
CA GLU A 509 -7.08 -13.70 33.23
C GLU A 509 -8.45 -13.02 33.27
N GLU A 510 -8.59 -11.78 32.79
CA GLU A 510 -9.78 -10.96 33.02
C GLU A 510 -10.59 -10.70 31.74
N SER A 511 -9.94 -10.34 30.63
CA SER A 511 -10.61 -9.84 29.43
C SER A 511 -10.63 -10.88 28.30
N PRO A 512 -11.82 -11.41 27.94
CA PRO A 512 -11.97 -12.27 26.78
C PRO A 512 -11.54 -11.58 25.48
N GLU A 513 -11.85 -10.29 25.32
CA GLU A 513 -11.51 -9.52 24.13
C GLU A 513 -9.99 -9.33 23.98
N ALA A 514 -9.28 -9.07 25.09
CA ALA A 514 -7.83 -8.98 25.09
C ALA A 514 -7.21 -10.33 24.72
N LEU A 515 -7.69 -11.41 25.32
CA LEU A 515 -7.23 -12.77 25.00
C LEU A 515 -7.48 -13.10 23.53
N GLN A 516 -8.66 -12.78 23.00
CA GLN A 516 -9.01 -12.99 21.59
C GLN A 516 -8.01 -12.29 20.66
N GLY A 517 -7.72 -11.01 20.92
CA GLY A 517 -6.75 -10.24 20.13
C GLY A 517 -5.34 -10.85 20.15
N LEU A 518 -4.89 -11.30 21.33
CA LEU A 518 -3.60 -11.97 21.49
C LEU A 518 -3.54 -13.32 20.77
N LEU A 519 -4.59 -14.14 20.88
CA LEU A 519 -4.68 -15.44 20.20
C LEU A 519 -4.75 -15.29 18.69
N LEU A 520 -5.43 -14.26 18.17
CA LEU A 520 -5.43 -13.96 16.74
C LEU A 520 -4.04 -13.55 16.26
N ALA A 521 -3.38 -12.62 16.96
CA ALA A 521 -2.03 -12.19 16.61
C ALA A 521 -1.05 -13.38 16.61
N PHE A 522 -1.07 -14.18 17.67
CA PHE A 522 -0.23 -15.36 17.80
C PHE A 522 -0.57 -16.43 16.74
N GLY A 523 -1.86 -16.71 16.53
CA GLY A 523 -2.33 -17.67 15.54
C GLY A 523 -1.89 -17.32 14.12
N TYR A 524 -2.04 -16.05 13.69
CA TYR A 524 -1.56 -15.62 12.37
C TYR A 524 -0.03 -15.64 12.25
N LEU A 525 0.69 -15.32 13.33
CA LEU A 525 2.16 -15.39 13.34
C LEU A 525 2.65 -16.82 13.11
N VAL A 526 2.01 -17.80 13.76
CA VAL A 526 2.36 -19.23 13.68
C VAL A 526 1.81 -19.92 12.43
N TYR A 527 0.67 -19.46 11.90
CA TYR A 527 0.01 -20.12 10.76
C TYR A 527 0.89 -20.18 9.50
N CYS A 528 1.11 -21.39 8.99
CA CYS A 528 2.01 -21.69 7.85
C CYS A 528 3.50 -21.45 8.09
N THR A 529 3.96 -21.35 9.34
CA THR A 529 5.41 -21.28 9.66
C THR A 529 6.18 -22.52 9.21
N PRO A 530 7.44 -22.38 8.76
CA PRO A 530 8.25 -23.52 8.32
C PRO A 530 8.42 -24.59 9.41
N GLU A 531 8.18 -25.86 9.07
CA GLU A 531 8.19 -26.99 10.02
C GLU A 531 9.54 -27.18 10.75
N ASN A 532 10.65 -26.80 10.10
CA ASN A 532 12.01 -26.93 10.62
C ASN A 532 12.62 -25.58 11.04
N GLY A 533 11.78 -24.56 11.32
CA GLY A 533 12.23 -23.24 11.75
C GLY A 533 12.50 -23.15 13.26
N GLU A 534 13.38 -22.24 13.65
CA GLU A 534 13.73 -21.97 15.06
C GLU A 534 12.52 -21.52 15.89
N LEU A 535 11.56 -20.83 15.25
CA LEU A 535 10.30 -20.46 15.88
C LEU A 535 9.52 -21.69 16.36
N MET A 536 9.46 -22.76 15.56
CA MET A 536 8.74 -23.99 15.94
C MET A 536 9.41 -24.68 17.13
N ASP A 537 10.74 -24.68 17.16
CA ASP A 537 11.51 -25.25 18.26
C ASP A 537 11.32 -24.45 19.55
N LEU A 538 11.27 -23.12 19.47
CA LEU A 538 10.92 -22.25 20.60
C LEU A 538 9.53 -22.58 21.15
N LEU A 539 8.52 -22.68 20.28
CA LEU A 539 7.13 -22.94 20.69
C LEU A 539 6.99 -24.29 21.41
N ARG A 540 7.74 -25.31 20.96
CA ARG A 540 7.82 -26.60 21.65
C ARG A 540 8.53 -26.49 23.00
N ALA A 541 9.64 -25.74 23.05
CA ALA A 541 10.43 -25.56 24.28
C ALA A 541 9.66 -24.78 25.37
N MET A 542 8.83 -23.83 24.98
CA MET A 542 8.02 -23.00 25.90
C MET A 542 6.68 -23.64 26.31
N ASP A 543 6.38 -24.87 25.86
CA ASP A 543 5.07 -25.52 26.04
C ASP A 543 3.90 -24.60 25.60
N ALA A 544 4.03 -23.99 24.41
CA ALA A 544 3.04 -23.04 23.91
C ALA A 544 1.62 -23.64 23.85
N GLN A 545 1.54 -24.93 23.53
CA GLN A 545 0.28 -25.68 23.53
C GLN A 545 -0.34 -25.72 24.93
N GLY A 546 0.42 -26.10 25.96
CA GLY A 546 -0.05 -26.12 27.34
C GLY A 546 -0.50 -24.75 27.82
N THR A 547 0.26 -23.70 27.52
CA THR A 547 -0.07 -22.31 27.89
C THR A 547 -1.39 -21.85 27.30
N VAL A 548 -1.61 -22.07 26.00
CA VAL A 548 -2.87 -21.67 25.34
C VAL A 548 -4.05 -22.48 25.91
N LEU A 549 -3.92 -23.81 26.02
CA LEU A 549 -5.01 -24.67 26.50
C LEU A 549 -5.38 -24.43 27.97
N ALA A 550 -4.44 -23.93 28.79
CA ALA A 550 -4.73 -23.54 30.17
C ALA A 550 -5.84 -22.46 30.26
N LYS A 551 -5.96 -21.61 29.23
CA LYS A 551 -6.96 -20.53 29.17
C LYS A 551 -8.39 -21.03 29.02
N ARG A 552 -8.60 -22.27 28.57
CA ARG A 552 -9.94 -22.90 28.45
C ARG A 552 -10.71 -22.88 29.76
N LYS A 553 -10.02 -22.96 30.90
CA LYS A 553 -10.67 -22.92 32.23
C LYS A 553 -11.25 -21.55 32.57
N LEU A 554 -10.59 -20.48 32.14
CA LEU A 554 -10.97 -19.11 32.43
C LEU A 554 -11.92 -18.56 31.35
N PHE A 555 -11.75 -19.01 30.10
CA PHE A 555 -12.47 -18.53 28.93
C PHE A 555 -13.08 -19.71 28.14
N PRO A 556 -14.13 -20.36 28.65
CA PRO A 556 -14.69 -21.57 28.04
C PRO A 556 -15.39 -21.32 26.69
N ASP A 557 -15.84 -20.10 26.44
CA ASP A 557 -16.54 -19.72 25.20
C ASP A 557 -15.61 -19.24 24.08
N GLU A 558 -14.29 -19.12 24.34
CA GLU A 558 -13.32 -18.64 23.36
C GLU A 558 -12.83 -19.78 22.45
N ALA A 559 -13.45 -19.89 21.27
CA ALA A 559 -13.15 -20.93 20.28
C ALA A 559 -11.69 -20.90 19.79
N LEU A 560 -11.02 -19.75 19.81
CA LEU A 560 -9.62 -19.66 19.39
C LEU A 560 -8.67 -20.41 20.33
N VAL A 561 -9.03 -20.62 21.60
CA VAL A 561 -8.20 -21.43 22.52
C VAL A 561 -8.06 -22.85 22.00
N GLU A 562 -9.16 -23.45 21.51
CA GLU A 562 -9.15 -24.81 20.97
C GLU A 562 -8.47 -24.86 19.61
N GLU A 563 -8.79 -23.92 18.72
CA GLU A 563 -8.20 -23.87 17.38
C GLU A 563 -6.69 -23.61 17.41
N VAL A 564 -6.23 -22.66 18.23
CA VAL A 564 -4.80 -22.38 18.36
C VAL A 564 -4.10 -23.49 19.13
N GLY A 565 -4.66 -23.98 20.24
CA GLY A 565 -4.02 -24.97 21.11
C GLY A 565 -4.03 -26.40 20.58
N GLU A 566 -5.17 -26.92 20.13
CA GLU A 566 -5.31 -28.33 19.72
C GLU A 566 -5.03 -28.55 18.23
N GLU A 567 -5.52 -27.66 17.37
CA GLU A 567 -5.37 -27.80 15.92
C GLU A 567 -4.03 -27.22 15.45
N LEU A 568 -3.82 -25.91 15.62
CA LEU A 568 -2.63 -25.23 15.12
C LEU A 568 -1.34 -25.69 15.82
N LEU A 569 -1.31 -25.60 17.16
CA LEU A 569 -0.13 -26.01 17.92
C LEU A 569 -0.08 -27.54 18.11
N GLY A 570 -1.22 -28.20 18.28
CA GLY A 570 -1.24 -29.63 18.56
C GLY A 570 -1.01 -30.49 17.31
N THR A 571 -1.83 -30.31 16.28
CA THR A 571 -1.72 -31.10 15.03
C THR A 571 -0.73 -30.48 14.06
N GLY A 572 -0.62 -29.15 14.02
CA GLY A 572 0.30 -28.44 13.12
C GLY A 572 1.78 -28.44 13.53
N LEU A 573 2.12 -28.65 14.81
CA LEU A 573 3.53 -28.77 15.25
C LEU A 573 4.08 -30.21 15.25
N ARG A 574 3.28 -31.22 14.89
CA ARG A 574 3.63 -32.65 15.07
C ARG A 574 4.24 -33.33 13.86
#